data_AF-W0DB13-F1
#
_entry.id   AF-W0DB13-F1
#
_cell.length_a   1.000
_cell.length_b   1.000
_cell.length_c   1.000
_cell.angle_alpha   90.00
_cell.angle_beta   90.00
_cell.angle_gamma   90.00
#
_symmetry.space_group_name_H-M   'P 1'
#
loop_
_entity.id
_entity.type
_entity.pdbx_description
1 polymer ?
#
loop_
_entity_poly.entity_id
_entity_poly.type
_entity_poly.pdbx_seq_one_letter_code
_entity_poly.pdbx_strand_id
1 'polypeptide(L)' 'MDMERRKRVRLVGIILGMFVLASFMTGLLGMALSEKNREYFVYRLKNIRKLPLFKPTKLPEKTNE' A
#
# COMPACT_ATOMS: atom_id res chain seq x y z
N MET A 1 25.27 -9.18 23.44
CA MET A 1 24.34 -8.28 22.70
C MET A 1 23.63 -7.36 23.68
N ASP A 2 24.10 -6.12 23.77
CA ASP A 2 23.76 -5.12 24.79
C ASP A 2 22.26 -4.85 24.94
N MET A 3 21.79 -4.85 26.19
CA MET A 3 20.41 -4.51 26.54
C MET A 3 20.03 -3.11 26.07
N GLU A 4 20.97 -2.17 25.98
CA GLU A 4 20.73 -0.82 25.46
C GLU A 4 20.35 -0.81 23.97
N ARG A 5 21.04 -1.60 23.13
CA ARG A 5 20.67 -1.75 21.72
C ARG A 5 19.27 -2.33 21.57
N ARG A 6 18.90 -3.33 22.37
CA ARG A 6 17.55 -3.93 22.34
C ARG A 6 16.46 -2.93 22.72
N LYS A 7 16.69 -2.08 23.74
CA LYS A 7 15.75 -1.00 24.11
C LYS A 7 15.58 0.02 22.98
N ARG A 8 16.68 0.43 22.35
CA ARG A 8 16.66 1.40 21.24
C ARG A 8 15.92 0.86 20.01
N VAL A 9 16.17 -0.39 19.63
CA VAL A 9 15.48 -1.04 18.50
C VAL A 9 13.98 -1.18 18.76
N ARG A 10 13.57 -1.53 19.99
CA ARG A 10 12.14 -1.57 20.36
C ARG A 10 11.49 -0.19 20.26
N LEU A 11 12.15 0.86 20.73
CA LEU A 11 11.62 2.23 20.67
C LEU A 11 11.43 2.69 19.21
N VAL A 12 12.44 2.47 18.37
CA VAL A 12 12.37 2.80 16.94
C VAL A 12 11.27 1.98 16.25
N GLY A 13 11.12 0.70 16.59
CA GLY A 13 10.03 -0.14 16.09
C GLY A 13 8.65 0.37 16.47
N ILE A 14 8.47 0.85 17.70
CA ILE A 14 7.21 1.45 18.16
C ILE A 14 6.92 2.75 17.39
N ILE A 15 7.91 3.61 17.21
CA ILE A 15 7.75 4.88 16.48
C ILE A 15 7.37 4.62 15.02
N LEU A 16 8.07 3.69 14.35
CA LEU A 16 7.74 3.28 12.98
C LEU A 16 6.34 2.68 12.90
N GLY A 17 5.97 1.82 13.86
CA GLY A 17 4.64 1.23 13.96
C GLY A 17 3.55 2.29 14.09
N MET A 18 3.74 3.29 14.95
CA MET A 18 2.81 4.41 15.10
C MET A 18 2.72 5.25 13.82
N PHE A 19 3.84 5.49 13.13
CA PHE A 19 3.85 6.27 11.90
C PHE A 19 3.08 5.57 10.76
N VAL A 20 3.24 4.26 10.63
CA VAL A 20 2.49 3.43 9.68
C VAL A 20 1.00 3.44 10.03
N LEU A 21 0.67 3.27 11.32
CA LEU A 21 -0.72 3.25 11.78
C LEU A 21 -1.41 4.60 11.55
N ALA A 22 -0.74 5.72 11.85
CA ALA A 22 -1.25 7.06 11.61
C ALA A 22 -1.46 7.35 10.12
N SER A 23 -0.51 6.94 9.28
CA SER A 23 -0.63 7.06 7.81
C SER A 23 -1.83 6.27 7.28
N PHE A 24 -2.03 5.06 7.77
CA PHE A 24 -3.16 4.21 7.41
C PHE A 24 -4.50 4.82 7.85
N MET A 25 -4.60 5.28 9.11
CA MET A 25 -5.79 5.94 9.65
C MET A 25 -6.14 7.21 8.88
N THR A 26 -5.13 7.99 8.49
CA THR A 26 -5.31 9.21 7.67
C THR A 26 -5.87 8.88 6.28
N GLY A 27 -5.37 7.81 5.65
CA GLY A 27 -5.91 7.30 4.39
C GLY A 27 -7.36 6.81 4.50
N LEU A 28 -7.68 6.10 5.58
CA LEU A 28 -9.05 5.65 5.88
C LEU A 28 -10.00 6.83 6.13
N LEU A 29 -9.58 7.83 6.89
CA LEU A 29 -10.34 9.06 7.12
C LEU A 29 -10.58 9.83 5.82
N GLY A 30 -9.58 9.92 4.95
CA GLY A 30 -9.71 10.52 3.61
C GLY A 30 -10.67 9.77 2.67
N MET A 31 -10.86 8.46 2.90
CA MET A 31 -11.89 7.66 2.22
C MET A 31 -13.27 7.81 2.87
N ALA A 32 -13.34 7.96 4.19
CA ALA A 32 -14.59 8.08 4.94
C ALA A 32 -15.25 9.46 4.81
N LEU A 33 -14.45 10.53 4.77
CA LEU A 33 -14.94 11.91 4.79
C LEU A 33 -15.27 12.50 3.41
N SER A 34 -14.86 11.86 2.31
CA SER A 34 -15.11 12.37 0.95
C SER A 34 -15.95 11.36 0.16
N GLU A 35 -17.22 11.69 -0.07
CA GLU A 35 -18.14 10.86 -0.85
C GLU A 35 -17.61 10.57 -2.26
N LYS A 36 -16.95 11.56 -2.89
CA LYS A 36 -16.26 11.39 -4.18
C LYS A 36 -15.13 10.36 -4.12
N ASN A 37 -14.34 10.35 -3.05
CA ASN A 37 -13.28 9.37 -2.88
C ASN A 37 -13.83 7.98 -2.54
N ARG A 38 -14.95 7.92 -1.80
CA ARG A 38 -15.65 6.67 -1.48
C ARG A 38 -16.17 5.99 -2.74
N GLU A 39 -16.82 6.75 -3.64
CA GLU A 39 -17.27 6.23 -4.93
C GLU A 39 -16.09 5.77 -5.81
N TYR A 40 -15.03 6.56 -5.89
CA TYR A 40 -13.81 6.19 -6.62
C TYR A 40 -13.15 4.94 -6.04
N PHE A 41 -13.12 4.81 -4.72
CA PHE A 41 -12.57 3.66 -4.02
C PHE A 41 -13.43 2.40 -4.22
N VAL A 42 -14.76 2.52 -4.11
CA VAL A 42 -15.69 1.42 -4.40
C VAL A 42 -15.62 1.00 -5.86
N TYR A 43 -15.47 1.96 -6.79
CA TYR A 43 -15.25 1.67 -8.20
C TYR A 43 -13.95 0.91 -8.42
N ARG A 44 -12.84 1.33 -7.80
CA ARG A 44 -11.55 0.62 -7.84
C ARG A 44 -11.67 -0.78 -7.24
N LEU A 45 -12.32 -0.93 -6.08
CA LEU A 45 -12.57 -2.23 -5.44
C LEU A 45 -13.38 -3.17 -6.33
N LYS A 46 -14.48 -2.69 -6.91
CA LYS A 46 -15.31 -3.47 -7.85
C LYS A 46 -14.53 -3.84 -9.12
N ASN A 47 -13.59 -2.99 -9.55
CA ASN A 47 -12.75 -3.23 -10.71
C ASN A 47 -11.37 -3.85 -10.40
N ILE A 48 -11.04 -4.22 -9.16
CA ILE A 48 -9.74 -4.84 -8.84
C ILE A 48 -9.56 -6.19 -9.56
N ARG A 49 -10.64 -6.92 -9.84
CA ARG A 49 -10.61 -8.14 -10.67
C ARG A 49 -10.48 -7.86 -12.18
N LYS A 50 -10.79 -6.64 -12.63
CA LYS A 50 -10.77 -6.23 -14.06
C LYS A 50 -9.59 -5.33 -14.41
N LEU A 51 -8.90 -4.78 -13.41
CA LEU A 51 -7.63 -4.11 -13.60
C LEU A 51 -6.59 -5.19 -13.92
N PRO A 52 -5.84 -5.05 -15.04
CA PRO A 52 -4.76 -5.96 -15.32
C PRO A 52 -3.68 -5.74 -14.25
N LEU A 53 -3.74 -6.50 -13.15
CA LEU A 53 -2.74 -6.49 -12.07
C LEU A 53 -1.33 -6.76 -12.61
N PHE A 54 -1.28 -7.43 -13.75
CA PHE A 54 -0.12 -7.52 -14.61
C PHE A 54 -0.67 -7.40 -16.04
N LYS A 55 -0.38 -6.31 -16.76
CA LYS A 55 -0.34 -6.47 -18.23
C LYS A 55 0.68 -7.58 -18.44
N PRO A 56 0.35 -8.72 -19.06
CA PRO A 56 1.40 -9.60 -19.54
C PRO A 56 2.25 -8.73 -20.46
N THR A 57 3.46 -8.39 -20.03
CA THR A 57 4.48 -7.87 -20.91
C THR A 57 4.63 -8.94 -21.95
N LYS A 58 3.97 -8.78 -23.11
CA LYS A 58 4.22 -9.61 -24.27
C LYS A 58 5.71 -9.46 -24.51
N LEU A 59 6.50 -10.51 -24.22
CA LEU A 59 7.89 -10.54 -24.64
C LEU A 59 7.87 -10.30 -26.15
N PRO A 60 8.73 -9.44 -26.69
CA PRO A 60 8.82 -9.27 -28.12
C PRO A 60 9.10 -10.64 -28.73
N GLU A 61 8.21 -11.08 -29.61
CA GLU A 61 8.38 -12.27 -30.42
C GLU A 61 9.67 -12.07 -31.21
N LYS A 62 10.65 -12.96 -31.04
CA LYS A 62 11.89 -12.92 -31.82
C LYS A 62 11.50 -13.10 -33.29
N THR A 63 11.51 -12.03 -34.06
CA THR A 63 11.59 -12.09 -35.52
C THR A 63 12.96 -12.63 -35.87
N ASN A 64 13.03 -13.92 -36.20
CA ASN A 64 14.14 -14.45 -36.98
C ASN A 64 13.72 -14.36 -38.45
N GLU A 65 14.13 -13.28 -39.11
CA GLU A 65 14.40 -13.29 -40.56
C GLU A 65 15.89 -13.55 -40.76
#